data_AF-A0AA95RSY8-F1
#
_entry.id   AF-A0AA95RSY8-F1
#
_cell.length_a   1.000
_cell.length_b   1.000
_cell.length_c   1.000
_cell.angle_alpha   90.00
_cell.angle_beta   90.00
_cell.angle_gamma   90.00
#
_symmetry.space_group_name_H-M   'P 1'
#
loop_
_entity.id
_entity.type
_entity.pdbx_description
1 polymer ?
#
loop_
_entity_poly.entity_id
_entity_poly.type
_entity_poly.pdbx_seq_one_letter_code
_entity_poly.pdbx_strand_id
1 'polypeptide(L)'
;MTPLLANHDSKETCLLYYIEKDEKAIFYGHDSGWFPKQTWDWLKVKKLDLAILECTTGNAPNCEVHMNVEDTLKTREWLIENCVMKAEGRIVVTHFSHNAHLLHEDLVHIFEPNGITVAFDGMQLDI
;
A
#
# COMPACT_ATOMS: atom_id res chain seq x y z
N MET A 1 8.22 15.52 -3.65
CA MET A 1 7.66 14.65 -2.60
C MET A 1 6.56 15.40 -1.89
N THR A 2 5.41 14.76 -1.72
CA THR A 2 4.20 15.36 -1.13
C THR A 2 3.70 14.46 -0.01
N PRO A 3 3.61 14.96 1.23
CA PRO A 3 3.02 14.21 2.34
C PRO A 3 1.50 14.16 2.20
N LEU A 4 0.90 13.02 2.52
CA LEU A 4 -0.54 12.77 2.55
C LEU A 4 -0.90 12.21 3.94
N LEU A 5 -2.13 12.44 4.40
CA LEU A 5 -2.53 11.96 5.72
C LEU A 5 -2.65 10.43 5.73
N ALA A 6 -2.11 9.80 6.78
CA ALA A 6 -2.36 8.41 7.13
C ALA A 6 -3.49 8.32 8.19
N ASN A 7 -4.15 7.18 8.25
CA ASN A 7 -5.03 6.82 9.35
C ASN A 7 -4.24 5.89 10.30
N HIS A 8 -3.57 6.48 11.29
CA HIS A 8 -2.73 5.73 12.22
C HIS A 8 -2.83 6.33 13.64
N ASP A 9 -1.73 6.53 14.38
CA ASP A 9 -1.81 7.06 15.76
C ASP A 9 -2.44 8.46 15.80
N SER A 10 -3.63 8.56 16.39
CA SER A 10 -4.38 9.81 16.61
C SER A 10 -3.63 10.88 17.42
N LYS A 11 -2.55 10.52 18.11
CA LYS A 11 -1.70 11.47 18.86
C LYS A 11 -0.64 12.14 18.00
N GLU A 12 -0.46 11.69 16.77
CA GLU A 12 0.57 12.17 15.85
C GLU A 12 -0.02 12.64 14.52
N THR A 13 0.80 13.32 13.73
CA THR A 13 0.50 13.55 12.30
C THR A 13 1.19 12.45 11.50
N CYS A 14 0.50 11.34 11.32
CA CYS A 14 1.00 10.21 10.54
C CYS A 14 0.85 10.51 9.04
N LEU A 15 1.89 10.17 8.27
CA LEU A 15 2.00 10.58 6.87
C LEU A 15 2.31 9.39 5.97
N LEU A 16 1.68 9.41 4.79
CA LEU A 16 2.05 8.64 3.61
C LEU A 16 2.77 9.57 2.64
N TYR A 17 3.52 9.02 1.68
CA TYR A 17 4.30 9.85 0.76
C TYR A 17 4.00 9.54 -0.70
N TYR A 18 3.67 10.58 -1.44
CA TYR A 18 3.72 10.56 -2.90
C TYR A 18 5.07 11.15 -3.35
N ILE A 19 5.84 10.37 -4.09
CA ILE A 19 7.18 10.73 -4.55
C ILE A 19 7.15 10.76 -6.06
N GLU A 20 7.57 11.87 -6.66
CA GLU A 20 7.63 12.03 -8.11
C GLU A 20 9.00 12.53 -8.55
N LYS A 21 9.47 11.99 -9.67
CA LYS A 21 10.72 12.37 -10.34
C LYS A 21 10.62 11.95 -11.80
N ASP A 22 11.01 12.84 -12.72
CA ASP A 22 11.11 12.52 -14.16
C ASP A 22 9.89 11.76 -14.72
N GLU A 23 8.68 12.27 -14.44
CA GLU A 23 7.36 11.71 -14.83
C GLU A 23 6.99 10.34 -14.22
N LYS A 24 7.85 9.82 -13.34
CA LYS A 24 7.62 8.63 -12.54
C LYS A 24 7.05 8.99 -11.19
N ALA A 25 6.10 8.20 -10.72
CA ALA A 25 5.44 8.42 -9.44
C ALA A 25 5.34 7.14 -8.61
N ILE A 26 5.73 7.27 -7.34
CA ILE A 26 5.61 6.25 -6.30
C ILE A 26 4.61 6.73 -5.25
N PHE A 27 3.76 5.83 -4.80
CA PHE A 27 3.02 5.99 -3.55
C PHE A 27 3.59 5.05 -2.49
N TYR A 28 4.17 5.62 -1.44
CA TYR A 28 4.63 4.94 -0.24
C TYR A 28 3.51 5.01 0.81
N GLY A 29 2.69 3.96 0.82
CA GLY A 29 1.35 3.91 1.41
C GLY A 29 1.24 3.09 2.70
N HIS A 30 2.28 3.11 3.53
CA HIS A 30 2.30 2.60 4.90
C HIS A 30 3.06 3.60 5.80
N ASP A 31 2.78 3.73 7.10
CA ASP A 31 1.90 2.93 7.95
C ASP A 31 0.52 3.62 8.15
N SER A 32 -0.56 2.94 7.79
CA SER A 32 -1.95 3.40 7.84
C SER A 32 -2.94 2.23 7.76
N GLY A 33 -4.07 2.35 8.46
CA GLY A 33 -5.31 1.64 8.10
C GLY A 33 -5.94 2.25 6.84
N TRP A 34 -7.25 2.03 6.63
CA TRP A 34 -7.95 2.61 5.48
C TRP A 34 -7.71 4.12 5.37
N PHE A 35 -7.26 4.60 4.19
CA PHE A 35 -6.76 5.97 4.11
C PHE A 35 -7.88 7.00 4.37
N PRO A 36 -7.53 8.15 4.95
CA PRO A 36 -8.46 9.26 5.10
C PRO A 36 -9.04 9.68 3.74
N LYS A 37 -10.31 10.12 3.72
CA LYS A 37 -11.00 10.57 2.50
C LYS A 37 -10.19 11.57 1.68
N GLN A 38 -9.49 12.50 2.34
CA GLN A 38 -8.66 13.51 1.68
C GLN A 38 -7.50 12.89 0.90
N THR A 39 -6.89 11.83 1.43
CA THR A 39 -5.81 11.08 0.75
C THR A 39 -6.35 10.34 -0.46
N TRP A 40 -7.50 9.65 -0.33
CA TRP A 40 -8.16 9.02 -1.49
C TRP A 40 -8.52 10.01 -2.58
N ASP A 41 -9.17 11.13 -2.23
CA ASP A 41 -9.56 12.14 -3.21
C ASP A 41 -8.34 12.78 -3.89
N TRP A 42 -7.23 12.95 -3.17
CA TRP A 42 -5.99 13.46 -3.75
C TRP A 42 -5.36 12.46 -4.74
N LEU A 43 -5.41 11.15 -4.44
CA LEU A 43 -4.88 10.08 -5.29
C LEU A 43 -5.69 9.87 -6.58
N LYS A 44 -7.01 10.12 -6.58
CA LYS A 44 -7.90 9.87 -7.74
C LYS A 44 -7.43 10.50 -9.06
N VAL A 45 -6.73 11.61 -8.99
CA VAL A 45 -6.25 12.36 -10.17
C VAL A 45 -4.78 12.07 -10.52
N LYS A 46 -4.18 11.06 -9.88
CA LYS A 46 -2.77 10.70 -10.05
C LYS A 46 -2.61 9.47 -10.93
N LYS A 47 -1.37 9.23 -11.35
CA LYS A 47 -0.96 8.06 -12.15
C LYS A 47 0.33 7.50 -11.57
N LEU A 48 0.26 6.32 -10.98
CA LEU A 48 1.37 5.68 -10.28
C LEU A 48 2.07 4.64 -11.15
N ASP A 49 3.41 4.67 -11.14
CA ASP A 49 4.25 3.59 -11.66
C ASP A 49 4.46 2.51 -10.59
N LEU A 50 4.39 2.89 -9.32
CA LEU A 50 4.56 1.98 -8.18
C LEU A 50 3.70 2.41 -6.98
N ALA A 51 2.98 1.46 -6.39
CA ALA A 51 2.40 1.61 -5.06
C ALA A 51 3.03 0.58 -4.11
N ILE A 52 3.53 1.05 -2.96
CA ILE A 52 4.05 0.22 -1.88
C ILE A 52 3.03 0.31 -0.75
N LEU A 53 2.38 -0.79 -0.43
CA LEU A 53 1.22 -0.85 0.44
C LEU A 53 1.50 -1.65 1.71
N GLU A 54 0.67 -1.40 2.71
CA GLU A 54 0.70 -2.07 3.99
C GLU A 54 0.00 -3.44 4.00
N CYS A 55 0.50 -4.39 4.80
CA CYS A 55 -0.26 -5.55 5.29
C CYS A 55 0.24 -6.00 6.69
N THR A 56 0.23 -5.09 7.66
CA THR A 56 0.78 -5.31 9.01
C THR A 56 0.15 -6.49 9.72
N THR A 57 -1.17 -6.63 9.64
CA THR A 57 -1.93 -7.56 10.48
C THR A 57 -2.23 -8.89 9.80
N GLY A 58 -1.85 -9.08 8.53
CA GLY A 58 -1.95 -10.35 7.82
C GLY A 58 -3.37 -10.93 7.82
N ASN A 59 -3.55 -12.07 8.47
CA ASN A 59 -4.85 -12.75 8.60
C ASN A 59 -5.68 -12.30 9.81
N ALA A 60 -5.15 -11.42 10.66
CA ALA A 60 -5.91 -10.93 11.78
C ALA A 60 -7.12 -10.08 11.32
N PRO A 61 -8.17 -9.95 12.15
CA PRO A 61 -9.28 -9.06 11.86
C PRO A 61 -8.78 -7.64 11.58
N ASN A 62 -9.54 -6.92 10.74
CA ASN A 62 -9.25 -5.52 10.41
C ASN A 62 -8.97 -4.72 11.69
N CYS A 63 -7.89 -3.95 11.64
CA CYS A 63 -7.54 -2.98 12.66
C CYS A 63 -7.71 -1.59 12.04
N GLU A 64 -8.37 -0.67 12.74
CA GLU A 64 -8.66 0.66 12.17
C GLU A 64 -7.41 1.41 11.70
N VAL A 65 -6.25 1.13 12.31
CA VAL A 65 -5.00 1.84 12.11
C VAL A 65 -3.94 1.03 11.35
N HIS A 66 -4.23 -0.21 10.97
CA HIS A 66 -3.34 -1.07 10.19
C HIS A 66 -4.09 -2.01 9.26
N MET A 67 -3.60 -2.17 8.03
CA MET A 67 -4.24 -3.03 7.03
C MET A 67 -3.91 -4.52 7.23
N ASN A 68 -4.94 -5.34 7.03
CA ASN A 68 -4.82 -6.79 6.85
C ASN A 68 -4.83 -7.16 5.36
N VAL A 69 -4.79 -8.45 5.02
CA VAL A 69 -4.85 -8.93 3.63
C VAL A 69 -6.07 -8.40 2.87
N GLU A 70 -7.24 -8.42 3.50
CA GLU A 70 -8.49 -7.98 2.87
C GLU A 70 -8.46 -6.48 2.54
N ASP A 71 -7.96 -5.65 3.46
CA ASP A 71 -7.83 -4.21 3.28
C ASP A 71 -6.79 -3.85 2.20
N THR A 72 -5.69 -4.59 2.13
CA THR A 72 -4.68 -4.44 1.06
C THR A 72 -5.30 -4.77 -0.30
N LEU A 73 -6.08 -5.85 -0.41
CA LEU A 73 -6.75 -6.24 -1.65
C LEU A 73 -7.80 -5.20 -2.07
N LYS A 74 -8.61 -4.69 -1.13
CA LYS A 74 -9.55 -3.59 -1.38
C LYS A 74 -8.84 -2.31 -1.84
N THR A 75 -7.70 -1.99 -1.24
CA THR A 75 -6.87 -0.83 -1.64
C THR A 75 -6.40 -1.00 -3.09
N ARG A 76 -5.90 -2.18 -3.43
CA ARG A 76 -5.47 -2.52 -4.79
C ARG A 76 -6.63 -2.41 -5.79
N GLU A 77 -7.79 -2.99 -5.49
CA GLU A 77 -8.99 -2.87 -6.33
C GLU A 77 -9.37 -1.41 -6.55
N TRP A 78 -9.44 -0.61 -5.48
CA TRP A 78 -9.77 0.81 -5.58
C TRP A 78 -8.79 1.57 -6.48
N LEU A 79 -7.48 1.31 -6.36
CA LEU A 79 -6.44 1.95 -7.18
C LEU A 79 -6.59 1.60 -8.67
N ILE A 80 -6.99 0.37 -8.99
CA ILE A 80 -7.22 -0.07 -10.37
C ILE A 80 -8.53 0.52 -10.92
N GLU A 81 -9.64 0.40 -10.18
CA GLU A 81 -10.97 0.87 -10.62
C GLU A 81 -11.02 2.39 -10.82
N ASN A 82 -10.27 3.15 -10.03
CA ASN A 82 -10.16 4.60 -10.16
C ASN A 82 -9.07 5.02 -11.15
N CYS A 83 -8.50 4.08 -11.90
CA CYS A 83 -7.43 4.31 -12.87
C CYS A 83 -6.21 5.04 -12.26
N VAL A 84 -5.91 4.85 -10.97
CA VAL A 84 -4.78 5.52 -10.31
C VAL A 84 -3.47 4.84 -10.68
N MET A 85 -3.47 3.53 -10.92
CA MET A 85 -2.30 2.84 -11.47
C MET A 85 -2.17 3.09 -12.97
N LYS A 86 -0.93 3.28 -13.44
CA LYS A 86 -0.62 3.17 -14.88
C LYS A 86 -0.80 1.70 -15.32
N ALA A 87 -0.96 1.47 -16.63
CA ALA A 87 -1.17 0.12 -17.18
C ALA A 87 -0.02 -0.84 -16.81
N GLU A 88 1.23 -0.37 -16.87
CA GLU A 88 2.43 -1.11 -16.47
C GLU A 88 2.83 -0.86 -15.00
N GLY A 89 1.95 -0.23 -14.22
CA GLY A 89 2.19 0.10 -12.82
C GLY A 89 2.25 -1.16 -11.96
N ARG A 90 3.15 -1.17 -10.98
CA ARG A 90 3.34 -2.32 -10.07
C ARG A 90 2.81 -2.00 -8.68
N ILE A 91 2.32 -3.03 -8.00
CA ILE A 91 1.92 -2.92 -6.59
C ILE A 91 2.79 -3.89 -5.79
N VAL A 92 3.36 -3.39 -4.71
CA VAL A 92 4.19 -4.13 -3.77
C VAL A 92 3.55 -4.03 -2.39
N VAL A 93 3.55 -5.10 -1.62
CA VAL A 93 3.07 -5.12 -0.23
C VAL A 93 4.23 -5.37 0.73
N THR A 94 4.23 -4.69 1.88
CA THR A 94 5.28 -4.74 2.90
C THR A 94 4.72 -4.41 4.30
N HIS A 95 5.61 -4.13 5.25
CA HIS A 95 5.32 -3.73 6.63
C HIS A 95 4.64 -4.85 7.44
N PHE A 96 5.09 -6.09 7.28
CA PHE A 96 4.50 -7.25 7.94
C PHE A 96 4.87 -7.33 9.42
N SER A 97 3.91 -7.62 10.28
CA SER A 97 4.17 -7.98 11.68
C SER A 97 4.52 -9.46 11.81
N HIS A 98 5.36 -9.80 12.80
CA HIS A 98 5.50 -11.20 13.23
C HIS A 98 4.17 -11.77 13.79
N ASN A 99 3.22 -10.90 14.16
CA ASN A 99 1.87 -11.28 14.60
C ASN A 99 0.86 -11.38 13.44
N ALA A 100 1.30 -11.29 12.18
CA ALA A 100 0.44 -11.43 11.01
C ALA A 100 -0.14 -12.84 10.83
N HIS A 101 0.41 -13.83 11.56
CA HIS A 101 0.07 -15.26 11.44
C HIS A 101 0.22 -15.81 10.02
N LEU A 102 1.16 -15.25 9.26
CA LEU A 102 1.49 -15.62 7.89
C LEU A 102 3.01 -15.64 7.74
N LEU A 103 3.52 -16.65 7.07
CA LEU A 103 4.89 -16.68 6.57
C LEU A 103 4.97 -15.92 5.24
N HIS A 104 6.19 -15.62 4.80
CA HIS A 104 6.42 -14.96 3.52
C HIS A 104 5.81 -15.77 2.36
N GLU A 105 5.96 -17.10 2.36
CA GLU A 105 5.38 -17.98 1.33
C GLU A 105 3.85 -17.93 1.31
N ASP A 106 3.20 -17.80 2.48
CA ASP A 106 1.74 -17.65 2.56
C ASP A 106 1.30 -16.31 1.94
N LEU A 107 2.01 -15.22 2.26
CA LEU A 107 1.76 -13.90 1.67
C LEU A 107 1.92 -13.93 0.15
N VAL A 108 2.97 -14.58 -0.36
CA VAL A 108 3.22 -14.75 -1.80
C VAL A 108 2.05 -15.49 -2.45
N HIS A 109 1.61 -16.60 -1.86
CA HIS A 109 0.48 -17.38 -2.36
C HIS A 109 -0.83 -16.57 -2.42
N ILE A 110 -1.04 -15.66 -1.47
CA ILE A 110 -2.21 -14.79 -1.40
C ILE A 110 -2.14 -13.64 -2.42
N PHE A 111 -0.99 -12.99 -2.55
CA PHE A 111 -0.87 -11.71 -3.25
C PHE A 111 -0.46 -11.80 -4.73
N GLU A 112 0.36 -12.80 -5.11
CA GLU A 112 0.80 -12.95 -6.50
C GLU A 112 -0.34 -13.21 -7.50
N PRO A 113 -1.37 -14.03 -7.20
CA PRO A 113 -2.52 -14.19 -8.10
C PRO A 113 -3.28 -12.88 -8.35
N ASN A 114 -3.12 -11.90 -7.46
CA ASN A 114 -3.68 -10.56 -7.57
C ASN A 114 -2.68 -9.57 -8.19
N GLY A 115 -1.52 -10.00 -8.71
CA GLY A 115 -0.51 -9.12 -9.28
C GLY A 115 0.12 -8.15 -8.27
N ILE A 116 0.11 -8.51 -6.98
CA ILE A 116 0.81 -7.78 -5.93
C ILE A 116 2.09 -8.55 -5.60
N THR A 117 3.23 -7.88 -5.65
CA THR A 117 4.52 -8.46 -5.26
C THR A 117 4.74 -8.34 -3.76
N VAL A 118 5.21 -9.40 -3.11
CA VAL A 118 5.52 -9.39 -1.66
C VAL A 118 6.97 -8.96 -1.45
N ALA A 119 7.18 -7.88 -0.69
CA ALA A 119 8.51 -7.38 -0.42
C ALA A 119 9.30 -8.29 0.54
N PHE A 120 10.63 -8.20 0.46
CA PHE A 120 11.57 -8.82 1.38
C PHE A 120 12.77 -7.90 1.60
N ASP A 121 13.50 -8.12 2.68
CA ASP A 121 14.68 -7.32 3.02
C ASP A 121 15.74 -7.41 1.92
N GLY A 122 16.16 -6.25 1.41
CA GLY A 122 17.12 -6.16 0.31
C GLY A 122 16.51 -6.18 -1.10
N MET A 123 15.17 -6.23 -1.22
CA MET A 123 14.49 -6.06 -2.50
C MET A 123 14.85 -4.71 -3.14
N GLN A 124 15.16 -4.73 -4.44
CA GLN A 124 15.44 -3.55 -5.24
C GLN A 124 14.38 -3.41 -6.34
N LEU A 125 13.94 -2.17 -6.56
CA LEU A 125 12.89 -1.84 -7.53
C LEU A 125 13.34 -0.66 -8.38
N ASP A 126 13.39 -0.86 -9.70
CA ASP A 126 13.63 0.20 -10.68
C ASP A 126 12.31 0.58 -11.36
N ILE A 127 11.99 1.87 -11.46
CA ILE A 127 10.75 2.37 -12.09
C ILE A 127 11.01 3.43 -13.15
#